data_AF-A0A3N5QP10-F1
#
_entry.id   AF-A0A3N5QP10-F1
#
_cell.length_a   1.000
_cell.length_b   1.000
_cell.length_c   1.000
_cell.angle_alpha   90.00
_cell.angle_beta   90.00
_cell.angle_gamma   90.00
#
_symmetry.space_group_name_H-M   'P 1'
#
loop_
_entity.id
_entity.type
_entity.pdbx_description
1 polymer ?
#
loop_
_entity_poly.entity_id
_entity_poly.type
_entity_poly.pdbx_seq_one_letter_code
_entity_poly.pdbx_strand_id
1 'polypeptide(L)' 'MPDAGTMYNALLNKDSSFEGIFFAGIKTTGIFCRPTCTARKPKKENV' A
#
# COMPACT_ATOMS: atom_id res chain seq x y z
N MET A 1 8.43 12.41 8.14
CA MET A 1 7.72 11.60 7.12
C MET A 1 8.05 10.15 7.38
N PRO A 2 7.08 9.22 7.39
CA PRO A 2 7.38 7.80 7.59
C PRO A 2 8.12 7.25 6.37
N ASP A 3 9.15 6.42 6.61
CA ASP A 3 9.95 5.76 5.59
C ASP A 3 9.11 4.91 4.62
N ALA A 4 9.53 4.85 3.36
CA ALA A 4 8.89 4.02 2.33
C ALA A 4 8.81 2.52 2.74
N GLY A 5 9.74 2.07 3.59
CA GLY A 5 9.71 0.75 4.20
C GLY A 5 8.50 0.54 5.13
N THR A 6 8.15 1.55 5.92
CA THR A 6 7.02 1.55 6.87
C THR A 6 5.69 1.61 6.14
N MET A 7 5.56 2.44 5.09
CA MET A 7 4.34 2.47 4.26
C MET A 7 4.08 1.13 3.58
N TYR A 8 5.13 0.49 3.05
CA TYR A 8 4.97 -0.83 2.43
C TYR A 8 4.67 -1.92 3.47
N ASN A 9 5.25 -1.84 4.67
CA ASN A 9 4.91 -2.76 5.75
C ASN A 9 3.46 -2.57 6.21
N ALA A 10 2.98 -1.33 6.33
CA ALA A 10 1.59 -1.05 6.65
C ALA A 10 0.64 -1.62 5.57
N LEU A 11 1.03 -1.52 4.30
CA LEU A 11 0.32 -2.17 3.19
C LEU A 11 0.31 -3.70 3.34
N LEU A 12 1.43 -4.30 3.76
CA LEU A 12 1.56 -5.74 4.03
C LEU A 12 0.83 -6.20 5.30
N ASN A 13 0.68 -5.36 6.31
CA ASN A 13 -0.01 -5.68 7.56
C ASN A 13 -1.51 -5.36 7.52
N LYS A 14 -2.00 -4.67 6.47
CA LYS A 14 -3.39 -4.16 6.38
C LYS A 14 -3.74 -3.25 7.55
N ASP A 15 -2.82 -2.35 7.90
CA ASP A 15 -3.08 -1.42 8.98
C ASP A 15 -4.14 -0.40 8.56
N SER A 16 -5.32 -0.50 9.19
CA SER A 16 -6.41 0.48 9.04
C SER A 16 -6.03 1.86 9.55
N SER A 17 -5.00 1.98 10.40
CA SER A 17 -4.45 3.26 10.87
C SER A 17 -3.92 4.14 9.73
N PHE A 18 -3.56 3.54 8.59
CA PHE A 18 -3.12 4.27 7.41
C PHE A 18 -4.20 4.43 6.35
N GLU A 19 -5.41 3.91 6.60
CA GLU A 19 -6.54 4.08 5.69
C GLU A 19 -6.92 5.57 5.62
N GLY A 20 -6.71 6.19 4.45
CA GLY A 20 -6.90 7.63 4.24
C GLY A 20 -5.65 8.49 4.48
N ILE A 21 -4.57 7.93 5.02
CA ILE A 21 -3.28 8.63 5.17
C ILE A 21 -2.45 8.50 3.89
N PHE A 22 -2.43 7.32 3.28
CA PHE A 22 -1.77 7.11 2.01
C PHE A 22 -2.48 6.05 1.17
N PHE A 23 -2.29 6.14 -0.14
CA PHE A 23 -2.76 5.15 -1.12
C PHE A 23 -1.54 4.53 -1.80
N ALA A 24 -1.55 3.21 -2.01
CA ALA A 24 -0.53 2.57 -2.81
C ALA A 24 -0.97 2.57 -4.28
N GLY A 25 -0.22 3.29 -5.11
CA GLY A 25 -0.39 3.30 -6.56
C GLY A 25 0.33 2.11 -7.17
N ILE A 26 -0.39 1.21 -7.83
CA ILE A 26 0.21 0.03 -8.44
C ILE A 26 0.69 0.41 -9.83
N LYS A 27 2.00 0.53 -10.01
CA LYS A 27 2.61 0.89 -11.31
C LYS A 27 2.25 -0.08 -12.43
N THR A 28 2.03 -1.34 -12.08
CA THR A 28 1.72 -2.40 -13.04
C THR A 28 0.31 -2.27 -13.64
N THR A 29 -0.68 -1.84 -12.83
CA THR A 29 -2.09 -1.75 -13.27
C THR A 29 -2.59 -0.31 -13.38
N GLY A 30 -1.86 0.68 -12.87
CA GLY A 30 -2.30 2.07 -12.78
C GLY A 30 -3.44 2.30 -11.79
N ILE A 31 -3.76 1.30 -10.95
CA ILE A 31 -4.85 1.36 -9.97
C ILE A 31 -4.26 1.69 -8.60
N PHE A 32 -4.96 2.46 -7.79
CA PHE A 32 -4.61 2.69 -6.39
C PHE A 32 -5.42 1.73 -5.49
N CYS A 33 -4.74 1.02 -4.57
CA CYS A 33 -5.42 0.28 -3.50
C CYS A 33 -5.30 1.04 -2.19
N ARG A 34 -6.28 0.81 -1.33
CA ARG A 34 -6.23 1.19 0.08
C ARG A 34 -5.25 0.27 0.84
N PRO A 35 -4.64 0.70 1.95
CA PRO A 35 -3.79 -0.19 2.74
C PRO A 35 -4.52 -1.40 3.33
N THR A 36 -5.83 -1.29 3.52
CA THR A 36 -6.72 -2.35 4.01
C THR A 36 -7.29 -3.25 2.90
N CYS A 37 -6.99 -2.95 1.64
CA CYS A 37 -7.49 -3.66 0.47
C CYS A 37 -7.17 -5.15 0.57
N THR A 38 -8.21 -6.00 0.44
CA THR A 38 -8.07 -7.46 0.39
C THR A 38 -7.47 -7.95 -0.92
N ALA A 39 -7.30 -7.08 -1.92
CA ALA A 39 -6.69 -7.40 -3.20
C ALA A 39 -5.27 -7.97 -3.02
N ARG A 40 -4.87 -8.78 -4.00
CA ARG A 40 -3.57 -9.46 -4.00
C ARG A 40 -2.47 -8.40 -3.97
N LYS A 41 -1.69 -8.38 -2.88
CA LYS A 41 -0.67 -7.36 -2.66
C LYS A 41 0.39 -7.47 -3.76
N PRO A 42 0.56 -6.43 -4.58
CA PRO A 42 1.60 -6.45 -5.59
C PRO A 42 2.98 -6.40 -4.92
N LYS A 43 3.99 -6.91 -5.61
CA LYS A 43 5.38 -6.85 -5.14
C LYS A 43 5.79 -5.39 -4.94
N LYS A 44 6.72 -5.14 -4.02
CA LYS A 44 7.26 -3.81 -3.69
C LYS A 44 7.78 -3.03 -4.91
N GLU A 45 8.27 -3.74 -5.92
CA GLU A 45 8.72 -3.18 -7.19
C GLU A 45 7.58 -2.59 -8.06
N ASN A 46 6.34 -3.06 -7.83
CA ASN A 46 5.15 -2.67 -8.58
C ASN A 46 4.24 -1.70 -7.79
N VAL A 47 4.71 -1.21 -6.64
CA VAL A 47 4.09 -0.16 -5.79
C VAL A 47 4.89 1.14 -5.93
#